data_AF-A0A076Q0N2-F1
#
_entry.id   AF-A0A076Q0N2-F1
#
_cell.length_a   1.000
_cell.length_b   1.000
_cell.length_c   1.000
_cell.angle_alpha   90.00
_cell.angle_beta   90.00
_cell.angle_gamma   90.00
#
_symmetry.space_group_name_H-M   'P 1'
#
loop_
_entity.id
_entity.type
_entity.pdbx_description
1 polymer ?
#
loop_
_entity_poly.entity_id
_entity_poly.type
_entity_poly.pdbx_seq_one_letter_code
_entity_poly.pdbx_strand_id
1 'polypeptide(L)'
;MAKRGMRRGQLGWPDEWAFWHHVENYKKTNKLRSLERAALARLHCHNTLDYLAYRVATAYADAGIPVRAAVESVWIDGTPQASGTTVSGKTVNCELADLLYLVDERDLANKLVTRRGLLLQGKLANQQDVLLGGPSTTKERNLLECPDTRAALELYRDTKRTNRIGSYQFKPGASSNYAGMEDCARYLMMPKSLSQWRKLCLFSPLSVGWPRRRTEVKLGSVRRLSQVIEDMGLAATQGKPVIAPSACEWSRMVYDLLGKYEKPPSLLGGPPLPVPHAYAGHRIHRSHIHHYSSFLSLMDADMPPISPFTTVLYEDEPPGISFVRLTVYREVDHIRG
;
A
#
# COMPACT_ATOMS: atom_id res chain seq x y z
N MET A 1 25.71 21.33 -36.21
CA MET A 1 25.79 19.94 -35.70
C MET A 1 26.23 19.97 -34.24
N ALA A 2 25.33 19.66 -33.31
CA ALA A 2 25.65 19.15 -31.97
C ALA A 2 24.33 18.62 -31.37
N LYS A 3 24.09 17.30 -31.53
CA LYS A 3 22.99 16.59 -30.88
C LYS A 3 23.27 16.54 -29.38
N ARG A 4 22.60 17.36 -28.57
CA ARG A 4 22.51 17.13 -27.12
C ARG A 4 21.55 15.98 -26.89
N GLY A 5 22.11 14.81 -26.59
CA GLY A 5 21.38 13.60 -26.27
C GLY A 5 20.47 13.78 -25.07
N MET A 6 19.17 13.64 -25.31
CA MET A 6 18.16 13.39 -24.28
C MET A 6 18.53 12.07 -23.59
N ARG A 7 18.87 12.09 -22.30
CA ARG A 7 19.16 10.86 -21.53
C ARG A 7 17.88 10.04 -21.42
N ARG A 8 17.98 8.73 -21.68
CA ARG A 8 16.94 7.74 -21.35
C ARG A 8 16.67 7.76 -19.83
N GLY A 9 15.41 7.87 -19.41
CA GLY A 9 14.93 7.08 -18.26
C GLY A 9 14.66 7.74 -16.90
N GLN A 10 14.29 9.01 -16.78
CA GLN A 10 13.63 9.48 -15.55
C GLN A 10 12.12 9.24 -15.65
N LEU A 11 11.65 8.10 -15.12
CA LEU A 11 10.22 7.90 -14.86
C LEU A 11 9.83 8.83 -13.70
N GLY A 12 8.78 9.65 -13.87
CA GLY A 12 8.32 10.60 -12.84
C GLY A 12 7.91 9.92 -11.53
N TRP A 13 7.98 10.68 -10.42
CA TRP A 13 7.63 10.23 -9.07
C TRP A 13 6.11 10.15 -8.87
N PRO A 14 5.58 9.28 -7.99
CA PRO A 14 4.13 9.14 -7.76
C PRO A 14 3.43 10.44 -7.36
N ASP A 15 4.16 11.43 -6.82
CA ASP A 15 3.62 12.75 -6.50
C ASP A 15 3.74 13.79 -7.61
N GLU A 16 4.23 13.39 -8.77
CA GLU A 16 4.47 14.27 -9.91
C GLU A 16 3.60 13.89 -11.09
N TRP A 17 3.17 14.91 -11.83
CA TRP A 17 2.38 14.70 -13.04
C TRP A 17 3.06 13.84 -14.10
N ALA A 18 4.40 13.82 -14.15
CA ALA A 18 5.16 12.96 -15.04
C ALA A 18 4.84 11.47 -14.83
N PHE A 19 4.62 11.04 -13.58
CA PHE A 19 4.16 9.68 -13.29
C PHE A 19 2.83 9.37 -13.95
N TRP A 20 1.86 10.27 -13.86
CA TRP A 20 0.53 10.04 -14.44
C TRP A 20 0.57 9.96 -15.97
N HIS A 21 1.40 10.79 -16.62
CA HIS A 21 1.66 10.66 -18.07
C HIS A 21 2.20 9.28 -18.42
N HIS A 22 3.09 8.72 -17.59
CA HIS A 22 3.55 7.34 -17.78
C HIS A 22 2.43 6.32 -17.58
N VAL A 23 1.56 6.49 -16.57
CA VAL A 23 0.40 5.60 -16.35
C VAL A 23 -0.51 5.57 -17.58
N GLU A 24 -0.87 6.73 -18.13
CA GLU A 24 -1.73 6.80 -19.30
C GLU A 24 -1.10 6.15 -20.54
N ASN A 25 0.20 6.36 -20.74
CA ASN A 25 0.94 5.72 -21.83
C ASN A 25 1.05 4.20 -21.59
N TYR A 26 1.33 3.78 -20.36
CA TYR A 26 1.42 2.37 -19.97
C TYR A 26 0.12 1.64 -20.23
N LYS A 27 -1.04 2.25 -19.90
CA LYS A 27 -2.37 1.72 -20.24
C LYS A 27 -2.51 1.48 -21.75
N LYS A 28 -2.13 2.47 -22.57
CA LYS A 28 -2.24 2.39 -24.05
C LYS A 28 -1.36 1.29 -24.64
N THR A 29 -0.13 1.15 -24.13
CA THR A 29 0.87 0.22 -24.70
C THR A 29 0.76 -1.21 -24.17
N ASN A 30 0.46 -1.40 -22.88
CA ASN A 30 0.41 -2.72 -22.24
C ASN A 30 -1.00 -3.34 -22.18
N LYS A 31 -1.98 -2.75 -22.89
CA LYS A 31 -3.35 -3.25 -23.00
C LYS A 31 -4.03 -3.56 -21.66
N LEU A 32 -3.62 -2.90 -20.57
CA LEU A 32 -4.35 -2.99 -19.31
C LEU A 32 -5.76 -2.45 -19.50
N ARG A 33 -6.76 -3.26 -19.12
CA ARG A 33 -8.17 -2.99 -19.44
C ARG A 33 -8.74 -1.77 -18.71
N SER A 34 -8.16 -1.37 -17.58
CA SER A 34 -8.59 -0.17 -16.82
C SER A 34 -7.42 0.74 -16.46
N LEU A 35 -7.69 2.06 -16.46
CA LEU A 35 -6.72 3.10 -16.07
C LEU A 35 -6.35 2.98 -14.58
N GLU A 36 -7.32 2.62 -13.75
CA GLU A 36 -7.14 2.35 -12.33
C GLU A 36 -6.10 1.25 -12.09
N ARG A 37 -6.24 0.10 -12.77
CA ARG A 37 -5.28 -0.99 -12.65
C ARG A 37 -3.90 -0.63 -13.16
N ALA A 38 -3.80 0.19 -14.21
CA ALA A 38 -2.52 0.69 -14.69
C ALA A 38 -1.84 1.62 -13.66
N ALA A 39 -2.61 2.46 -12.99
CA ALA A 39 -2.11 3.33 -11.92
C ALA A 39 -1.64 2.52 -10.71
N LEU A 40 -2.47 1.59 -10.23
CA LEU A 40 -2.16 0.70 -9.12
C LEU A 40 -0.91 -0.12 -9.42
N ALA A 41 -0.84 -0.81 -10.57
CA ALA A 41 0.35 -1.57 -10.96
C ALA A 41 1.62 -0.70 -11.01
N ARG A 42 1.49 0.58 -11.37
CA ARG A 42 2.62 1.52 -11.41
C ARG A 42 3.13 1.89 -10.01
N LEU A 43 2.30 1.83 -8.97
CA LEU A 43 2.76 2.01 -7.59
C LEU A 43 3.75 0.94 -7.14
N HIS A 44 3.72 -0.22 -7.79
CA HIS A 44 4.62 -1.34 -7.49
C HIS A 44 5.94 -1.26 -8.27
N CYS A 45 6.17 -0.24 -9.11
CA CYS A 45 7.41 -0.17 -9.89
C CYS A 45 8.61 0.33 -9.08
N HIS A 46 9.82 -0.09 -9.45
CA HIS A 46 11.08 0.27 -8.78
C HIS A 46 11.18 1.77 -8.47
N ASN A 47 11.07 2.66 -9.46
CA ASN A 47 11.19 4.11 -9.25
C ASN A 47 10.17 4.67 -8.25
N THR A 48 8.96 4.11 -8.20
CA THR A 48 7.96 4.54 -7.22
C THR A 48 8.32 4.04 -5.84
N LEU A 49 8.73 2.78 -5.72
CA LEU A 49 9.14 2.19 -4.44
C LEU A 49 10.38 2.91 -3.87
N ASP A 50 11.40 3.17 -4.69
CA ASP A 50 12.59 3.95 -4.34
C ASP A 50 12.21 5.34 -3.80
N TYR A 51 11.29 6.00 -4.51
CA TYR A 51 10.81 7.31 -4.11
C TYR A 51 10.11 7.28 -2.75
N LEU A 52 9.26 6.29 -2.50
CA LEU A 52 8.56 6.17 -1.21
C LEU A 52 9.55 5.89 -0.07
N ALA A 53 10.54 5.02 -0.30
CA ALA A 53 11.61 4.76 0.66
C ALA A 53 12.45 6.03 0.94
N TYR A 54 12.83 6.76 -0.11
CA TYR A 54 13.50 8.05 -0.01
C TYR A 54 12.70 9.04 0.83
N ARG A 55 11.42 9.24 0.50
CA ARG A 55 10.55 10.22 1.18
C ARG A 55 10.42 9.95 2.67
N VAL A 56 10.26 8.70 3.07
CA VAL A 56 10.22 8.36 4.49
C VAL A 56 11.57 8.54 5.16
N ALA A 57 12.67 8.09 4.55
CA ALA A 57 14.00 8.31 5.12
C ALA A 57 14.30 9.80 5.32
N THR A 58 13.94 10.64 4.35
CA THR A 58 14.06 12.10 4.46
C THR A 58 13.18 12.66 5.59
N ALA A 59 11.91 12.24 5.70
CA ALA A 59 11.03 12.74 6.75
C ALA A 59 11.55 12.43 8.16
N TYR A 60 12.13 11.24 8.37
CA TYR A 60 12.78 10.88 9.64
C TYR A 60 14.05 11.70 9.88
N ALA A 61 14.88 11.89 8.84
CA ALA A 61 16.09 12.70 8.93
C ALA A 61 15.78 14.18 9.27
N ASP A 62 14.73 14.75 8.66
CA ASP A 62 14.25 16.11 8.96
C ASP A 62 13.76 16.24 10.41
N ALA A 63 13.31 15.14 11.02
CA ALA A 63 12.95 15.04 12.43
C ALA A 63 14.15 14.73 13.36
N GLY A 64 15.37 14.67 12.82
CA GLY A 64 16.59 14.38 13.58
C GLY A 64 16.75 12.91 13.97
N ILE A 65 16.05 11.99 13.29
CA ILE A 65 16.10 10.56 13.58
C ILE A 65 16.82 9.85 12.42
N PRO A 66 18.07 9.37 12.62
CA PRO A 66 18.78 8.64 11.58
C PRO A 66 18.10 7.30 11.34
N VAL A 67 17.80 7.02 10.07
CA VAL A 67 17.15 5.77 9.67
C VAL A 67 17.65 5.26 8.33
N ARG A 68 17.50 3.95 8.14
CA ARG A 68 17.57 3.31 6.83
C ARG A 68 16.19 2.86 6.40
N ALA A 69 15.81 3.12 5.16
CA ALA A 69 14.54 2.67 4.61
C ALA A 69 14.74 1.57 3.56
N ALA A 70 13.92 0.53 3.65
CA ALA A 70 13.77 -0.51 2.65
C ALA A 70 12.30 -0.64 2.27
N VAL A 71 12.02 -1.11 1.06
CA VAL A 71 10.66 -1.29 0.56
C VAL A 71 10.54 -2.63 -0.15
N GLU A 72 9.44 -3.32 0.13
CA GLU A 72 9.02 -4.57 -0.48
C GLU A 72 7.65 -4.34 -1.12
N SER A 73 7.39 -5.02 -2.22
CA SER A 73 6.12 -4.88 -2.92
C SER A 73 5.72 -6.18 -3.57
N VAL A 74 4.43 -6.49 -3.49
CA VAL A 74 3.81 -7.64 -4.15
C VAL A 74 2.55 -7.16 -4.85
N TRP A 75 2.52 -7.25 -6.17
CA TRP A 75 1.32 -7.02 -6.96
C TRP A 75 0.59 -8.33 -7.21
N ILE A 76 -0.72 -8.35 -6.97
CA ILE A 76 -1.55 -9.55 -7.14
C ILE A 76 -2.77 -9.19 -7.97
N ASP A 77 -2.94 -9.93 -9.07
CA ASP A 77 -4.08 -9.75 -9.94
C ASP A 77 -5.30 -10.51 -9.40
N GLY A 78 -6.04 -9.86 -8.51
CA GLY A 78 -7.22 -10.40 -7.84
C GLY A 78 -7.22 -10.02 -6.37
N THR A 79 -8.10 -9.12 -5.99
CA THR A 79 -8.23 -8.62 -4.61
C THR A 79 -9.09 -9.56 -3.78
N PRO A 80 -8.79 -9.73 -2.47
CA PRO A 80 -9.66 -10.47 -1.58
C PRO A 80 -11.08 -9.92 -1.61
N GLN A 81 -12.05 -10.82 -1.63
CA GLN A 81 -13.47 -10.49 -1.66
C GLN A 81 -14.00 -10.46 -0.24
N ALA A 82 -14.67 -9.38 0.10
CA ALA A 82 -15.35 -9.19 1.36
C ALA A 82 -16.86 -9.45 1.23
N SER A 83 -17.43 -10.00 2.29
CA SER A 83 -18.87 -10.04 2.56
C SER A 83 -19.12 -9.51 3.96
N GLY A 84 -20.00 -8.52 4.08
CA GLY A 84 -20.34 -7.95 5.38
C GLY A 84 -21.78 -7.46 5.42
N THR A 85 -22.34 -7.42 6.62
CA THR A 85 -23.68 -6.86 6.86
C THR A 85 -23.55 -5.39 7.22
N THR A 86 -24.40 -4.54 6.65
CA THR A 86 -24.47 -3.12 6.99
C THR A 86 -25.37 -2.88 8.19
N VAL A 87 -25.26 -1.70 8.80
CA VAL A 87 -26.19 -1.26 9.87
C VAL A 87 -27.68 -1.30 9.49
N SER A 88 -28.00 -1.33 8.20
CA SER A 88 -29.37 -1.49 7.69
C SER A 88 -29.79 -2.95 7.48
N GLY A 89 -28.98 -3.91 7.92
CA GLY A 89 -29.22 -5.34 7.78
C GLY A 89 -28.97 -5.89 6.37
N LYS A 90 -28.42 -5.10 5.45
CA LYS A 90 -28.16 -5.52 4.07
C LYS A 90 -26.79 -6.16 3.96
N THR A 91 -26.71 -7.31 3.29
CA THR A 91 -25.41 -7.91 2.93
C THR A 91 -24.80 -7.17 1.75
N VAL A 92 -23.52 -6.83 1.87
CA VAL A 92 -22.72 -6.19 0.84
C VAL A 92 -21.54 -7.06 0.49
N ASN A 93 -21.33 -7.22 -0.82
CA ASN A 93 -20.35 -8.09 -1.43
C ASN A 93 -19.50 -7.26 -2.41
N CYS A 94 -18.23 -7.06 -2.08
CA CYS A 94 -17.28 -6.31 -2.91
C CYS A 94 -15.84 -6.74 -2.61
N GLU A 95 -14.88 -6.13 -3.29
CA GLU A 95 -13.46 -6.26 -2.96
C GLU A 95 -13.20 -5.58 -1.61
N LEU A 96 -12.27 -6.13 -0.81
CA LEU A 96 -11.90 -5.53 0.49
C LEU A 96 -11.18 -4.19 0.27
N ALA A 97 -10.13 -4.21 -0.55
CA ALA A 97 -9.31 -3.07 -0.92
C ALA A 97 -8.43 -3.44 -2.12
N ASP A 98 -8.01 -2.41 -2.86
CA ASP A 98 -7.06 -2.55 -3.96
C ASP A 98 -5.61 -2.79 -3.50
N LEU A 99 -5.24 -2.26 -2.33
CA LEU A 99 -3.86 -2.28 -1.86
C LEU A 99 -3.79 -2.25 -0.32
N LEU A 100 -2.89 -3.05 0.26
CA LEU A 100 -2.49 -2.96 1.67
C LEU A 100 -1.11 -2.29 1.78
N TYR A 101 -1.04 -1.13 2.41
CA TYR A 101 0.23 -0.53 2.81
C TYR A 101 0.61 -0.96 4.22
N LEU A 102 1.89 -1.26 4.41
CA LEU A 102 2.50 -1.52 5.70
C LEU A 102 3.71 -0.61 5.90
N VAL A 103 3.85 -0.08 7.10
CA VAL A 103 5.09 0.55 7.57
C VAL A 103 5.54 -0.20 8.82
N ASP A 104 6.70 -0.84 8.70
CA ASP A 104 7.41 -1.52 9.78
C ASP A 104 8.51 -0.60 10.29
N GLU A 105 8.58 -0.39 11.60
CA GLU A 105 9.76 0.14 12.28
C GLU A 105 10.49 -1.02 12.94
N ARG A 106 11.80 -1.12 12.69
CA ARG A 106 12.67 -2.16 13.24
C ARG A 106 13.87 -1.54 13.92
N ASP A 107 14.36 -2.22 14.95
CA ASP A 107 15.64 -1.87 15.54
C ASP A 107 16.82 -2.42 14.70
N LEU A 108 18.05 -2.10 15.10
CA LEU A 108 19.26 -2.58 14.43
C LEU A 108 19.46 -4.10 14.51
N ALA A 109 18.85 -4.75 15.51
CA ALA A 109 18.81 -6.21 15.62
C ALA A 109 17.70 -6.83 14.73
N ASN A 110 17.10 -6.03 13.84
CA ASN A 110 16.01 -6.41 12.93
C ASN A 110 14.73 -6.87 13.67
N LYS A 111 14.58 -6.54 14.95
CA LYS A 111 13.36 -6.81 15.71
C LYS A 111 12.30 -5.78 15.35
N LEU A 112 11.09 -6.25 15.10
CA LEU A 112 9.93 -5.39 14.85
C LEU A 112 9.60 -4.59 16.12
N VAL A 113 9.68 -3.26 16.03
CA VAL A 113 9.32 -2.31 17.10
C VAL A 113 7.85 -1.94 16.94
N THR A 114 7.47 -1.43 15.76
CA THR A 114 6.08 -1.11 15.44
C THR A 114 5.73 -1.57 14.02
N ARG A 115 4.44 -1.86 13.80
CA ARG A 115 3.87 -2.07 12.47
C ARG A 115 2.56 -1.32 12.40
N ARG A 116 2.34 -0.59 11.31
CA ARG A 116 1.04 0.01 10.98
C ARG A 116 0.61 -0.44 9.61
N GLY A 117 -0.68 -0.71 9.47
CA GLY A 117 -1.29 -1.09 8.20
C GLY A 117 -2.37 -0.12 7.77
N LEU A 118 -2.55 0.00 6.46
CA LEU A 118 -3.60 0.82 5.86
C LEU A 118 -4.11 0.17 4.58
N LEU A 119 -5.41 -0.10 4.54
CA LEU A 119 -6.12 -0.49 3.32
C LEU A 119 -6.36 0.76 2.46
N LEU A 120 -5.98 0.70 1.18
CA LEU A 120 -6.26 1.74 0.20
C LEU A 120 -7.24 1.22 -0.84
N GLN A 121 -8.32 1.97 -1.02
CA GLN A 121 -9.28 1.72 -2.08
C GLN A 121 -9.09 2.71 -3.22
N GLY A 122 -8.61 2.22 -4.35
CA GLY A 122 -8.37 2.97 -5.57
C GLY A 122 -9.68 3.45 -6.20
N LYS A 123 -9.68 4.72 -6.60
CA LYS A 123 -10.81 5.35 -7.28
C LYS A 123 -10.35 6.34 -8.33
N LEU A 124 -10.81 6.14 -9.56
CA LEU A 124 -10.72 7.20 -10.56
C LEU A 124 -11.72 8.32 -10.26
N ALA A 125 -11.26 9.56 -10.29
CA ALA A 125 -12.10 10.73 -10.10
C ALA A 125 -11.77 11.86 -11.08
N ASN A 126 -12.63 12.87 -11.11
CA ASN A 126 -12.38 14.10 -11.87
C ASN A 126 -11.75 15.21 -11.02
N GLN A 127 -11.79 15.06 -9.69
CA GLN A 127 -11.23 15.99 -8.70
C GLN A 127 -10.56 15.19 -7.57
N GLN A 128 -9.52 15.77 -6.97
CA GLN A 128 -8.67 15.11 -5.97
C GLN A 128 -9.37 14.76 -4.64
N ASP A 129 -10.47 15.43 -4.33
CA ASP A 129 -11.18 15.34 -3.06
C ASP A 129 -12.63 14.87 -3.25
N VAL A 130 -13.03 14.44 -4.44
CA VAL A 130 -14.42 14.04 -4.72
C VAL A 130 -14.51 12.56 -5.04
N LEU A 131 -15.00 11.80 -4.06
CA LEU A 131 -15.37 10.39 -4.18
C LEU A 131 -16.69 10.26 -4.93
N LEU A 132 -16.60 10.06 -6.25
CA LEU A 132 -17.79 9.88 -7.09
C LEU A 132 -18.54 8.59 -6.73
N GLY A 133 -19.86 8.69 -6.72
CA GLY A 133 -20.74 7.53 -6.54
C GLY A 133 -20.69 6.55 -7.70
N GLY A 134 -21.31 5.39 -7.50
CA GLY A 134 -21.40 4.32 -8.48
C GLY A 134 -21.62 2.97 -7.79
N PRO A 135 -22.08 1.92 -8.48
CA PRO A 135 -22.42 0.65 -7.83
C PRO A 135 -21.27 0.03 -7.02
N SER A 136 -20.03 0.13 -7.52
CA SER A 136 -18.84 -0.35 -6.78
C SER A 136 -18.58 0.52 -5.56
N THR A 137 -18.44 1.84 -5.74
CA THR A 137 -18.18 2.78 -4.64
C THR A 137 -19.25 2.67 -3.55
N THR A 138 -20.53 2.57 -3.90
CA THR A 138 -21.62 2.44 -2.91
C THR A 138 -21.47 1.18 -2.06
N LYS A 139 -21.08 0.04 -2.66
CA LYS A 139 -20.83 -1.19 -1.90
C LYS A 139 -19.64 -1.01 -0.96
N GLU A 140 -18.55 -0.49 -1.46
CA GLU A 140 -17.33 -0.31 -0.67
C GLU A 140 -17.54 0.69 0.49
N ARG A 141 -18.23 1.81 0.24
CA ARG A 141 -18.63 2.75 1.30
C ARG A 141 -19.51 2.07 2.35
N ASN A 142 -20.48 1.26 1.92
CA ASN A 142 -21.33 0.53 2.86
C ASN A 142 -20.53 -0.47 3.71
N LEU A 143 -19.56 -1.16 3.11
CA LEU A 143 -18.68 -2.10 3.80
C LEU A 143 -17.76 -1.40 4.81
N LEU A 144 -17.09 -0.32 4.37
CA LEU A 144 -16.02 0.33 5.13
C LEU A 144 -16.54 1.41 6.10
N GLU A 145 -17.57 2.17 5.73
CA GLU A 145 -18.10 3.29 6.52
C GLU A 145 -19.36 2.94 7.34
N CYS A 146 -20.05 1.84 6.99
CA CYS A 146 -21.32 1.45 7.61
C CYS A 146 -21.45 -0.04 7.99
N PRO A 147 -20.39 -0.74 8.45
CA PRO A 147 -20.51 -2.14 8.85
C PRO A 147 -21.38 -2.26 10.10
N ASP A 148 -22.21 -3.30 10.15
CA ASP A 148 -22.81 -3.76 11.39
C ASP A 148 -21.72 -4.43 12.23
N THR A 149 -21.29 -3.76 13.29
CA THR A 149 -20.25 -4.24 14.22
C THR A 149 -20.65 -5.51 14.99
N ARG A 150 -21.93 -5.89 14.98
CA ARG A 150 -22.42 -7.15 15.57
C ARG A 150 -22.30 -8.32 14.60
N ALA A 151 -22.21 -8.06 13.31
CA ALA A 151 -21.98 -9.06 12.29
C ALA A 151 -20.48 -9.21 12.00
N ALA A 152 -20.08 -10.39 11.55
CA ALA A 152 -18.71 -10.59 11.10
C ALA A 152 -18.54 -10.16 9.64
N LEU A 153 -17.38 -9.57 9.34
CA LEU A 153 -16.85 -9.41 8.00
C LEU A 153 -16.19 -10.71 7.58
N GLU A 154 -16.63 -11.31 6.49
CA GLU A 154 -16.00 -12.51 5.93
C GLU A 154 -15.12 -12.16 4.74
N LEU A 155 -13.90 -12.72 4.71
CA LEU A 155 -12.98 -12.55 3.61
C LEU A 155 -12.77 -13.85 2.86
N TYR A 156 -12.68 -13.73 1.55
CA TYR A 156 -12.53 -14.82 0.60
C TYR A 156 -11.45 -14.49 -0.42
N ARG A 157 -10.81 -15.53 -0.96
CA ARG A 157 -9.75 -15.37 -1.97
C ARG A 157 -10.27 -15.19 -3.38
N ASP A 158 -11.49 -15.65 -3.65
CA ASP A 158 -12.06 -15.74 -4.99
C ASP A 158 -13.40 -15.01 -5.10
N THR A 159 -13.71 -14.57 -6.32
CA THR A 159 -14.95 -13.89 -6.68
C THR A 159 -16.21 -14.72 -6.44
N LYS A 160 -16.10 -16.05 -6.44
CA LYS A 160 -17.20 -16.98 -6.12
C LYS A 160 -17.40 -17.15 -4.61
N ARG A 161 -16.51 -16.62 -3.76
CA ARG A 161 -16.54 -16.72 -2.29
C ARG A 161 -16.56 -18.16 -1.78
N THR A 162 -15.75 -19.02 -2.40
CA THR A 162 -15.67 -20.45 -2.01
C THR A 162 -14.47 -20.75 -1.12
N ASN A 163 -13.41 -19.94 -1.18
CA ASN A 163 -12.18 -20.12 -0.42
C ASN A 163 -12.07 -19.03 0.67
N ARG A 164 -12.59 -19.32 1.86
CA ARG A 164 -12.57 -18.39 3.00
C ARG A 164 -11.14 -18.19 3.52
N ILE A 165 -10.76 -16.93 3.70
CA ILE A 165 -9.53 -16.52 4.39
C ILE A 165 -9.79 -16.50 5.90
N GLY A 166 -10.87 -15.84 6.32
CA GLY A 166 -11.22 -15.69 7.72
C GLY A 166 -12.52 -14.90 7.88
N SER A 167 -12.93 -14.73 9.14
CA SER A 167 -14.11 -13.96 9.53
C SER A 167 -13.75 -13.11 10.73
N TYR A 168 -14.10 -11.83 10.67
CA TYR A 168 -13.56 -10.80 11.55
C TYR A 168 -14.67 -9.92 12.09
N GLN A 169 -14.71 -9.73 13.40
CA GLN A 169 -15.74 -8.90 14.04
C GLN A 169 -15.13 -7.59 14.54
N PHE A 170 -15.23 -6.55 13.72
CA PHE A 170 -14.72 -5.22 14.08
C PHE A 170 -15.62 -4.59 15.13
N LYS A 171 -15.10 -4.48 16.35
CA LYS A 171 -15.73 -3.69 17.41
C LYS A 171 -15.55 -2.20 17.11
N PRO A 172 -16.52 -1.33 17.48
CA PRO A 172 -16.32 0.11 17.43
C PRO A 172 -15.06 0.50 18.21
N GLY A 173 -14.27 1.44 17.67
CA GLY A 173 -13.14 1.99 18.41
C GLY A 173 -13.63 2.78 19.62
N ALA A 174 -12.87 2.74 20.73
CA ALA A 174 -13.20 3.46 21.97
C ALA A 174 -13.30 4.99 21.80
N SER A 175 -12.77 5.55 20.71
CA SER A 175 -12.71 7.00 20.45
C SER A 175 -13.43 7.47 19.18
N SER A 176 -14.12 6.60 18.42
CA SER A 176 -14.74 7.01 17.16
C SER A 176 -16.27 7.17 17.32
N ASN A 177 -16.73 8.40 17.15
CA ASN A 177 -18.16 8.69 16.89
C ASN A 177 -18.64 8.11 15.53
N TYR A 178 -17.73 7.48 14.78
CA TYR A 178 -17.99 6.82 13.51
C TYR A 178 -17.84 5.30 13.69
N ALA A 179 -18.92 4.55 13.48
CA ALA A 179 -18.81 3.11 13.25
C ALA A 179 -18.23 2.90 11.84
N GLY A 180 -17.22 2.05 11.69
CA GLY A 180 -16.54 1.82 10.42
C GLY A 180 -15.07 1.44 10.57
N MET A 181 -14.38 1.35 9.43
CA MET A 181 -12.98 0.99 9.28
C MET A 181 -12.10 2.22 9.00
N GLU A 182 -12.47 3.41 9.48
CA GLU A 182 -11.74 4.66 9.22
C GLU A 182 -10.28 4.61 9.72
N ASP A 183 -10.00 3.96 10.84
CA ASP A 183 -8.61 3.80 11.29
C ASP A 183 -7.81 2.81 10.41
N CYS A 184 -8.51 1.93 9.70
CA CYS A 184 -7.94 0.84 8.90
C CYS A 184 -7.84 1.16 7.40
N ALA A 185 -8.66 2.08 6.87
CA ALA A 185 -8.87 2.24 5.43
C ALA A 185 -8.94 3.71 4.96
N ARG A 186 -8.51 3.97 3.72
CA ARG A 186 -8.63 5.26 3.02
C ARG A 186 -8.98 5.05 1.55
N TYR A 187 -9.50 6.10 0.91
CA TYR A 187 -9.66 6.16 -0.54
C TYR A 187 -8.40 6.77 -1.18
N LEU A 188 -7.84 6.07 -2.16
CA LEU A 188 -6.76 6.55 -3.03
C LEU A 188 -7.38 7.07 -4.33
N MET A 189 -7.40 8.38 -4.47
CA MET A 189 -7.97 9.08 -5.61
C MET A 189 -6.93 9.23 -6.71
N MET A 190 -7.33 8.88 -7.92
CA MET A 190 -6.50 8.87 -9.13
C MET A 190 -7.17 9.67 -10.25
N PRO A 191 -6.42 10.37 -11.11
CA PRO A 191 -6.99 11.19 -12.16
C PRO A 191 -7.69 10.34 -13.22
N LYS A 192 -8.95 10.61 -13.52
CA LYS A 192 -9.62 9.99 -14.68
C LYS A 192 -9.15 10.62 -16.00
N SER A 193 -8.80 11.91 -15.96
CA SER A 193 -8.33 12.70 -17.09
C SER A 193 -7.38 13.80 -16.63
N LEU A 194 -6.20 13.85 -17.24
CA LEU A 194 -5.21 14.92 -17.04
C LEU A 194 -5.79 16.32 -17.23
N SER A 195 -6.63 16.52 -18.25
CA SER A 195 -7.08 17.85 -18.66
C SER A 195 -8.08 18.47 -17.68
N GLN A 196 -8.84 17.65 -16.95
CA GLN A 196 -9.78 18.12 -15.92
C GLN A 196 -9.09 18.25 -14.57
N TRP A 197 -8.22 17.29 -14.22
CA TRP A 197 -7.54 17.28 -12.93
C TRP A 197 -6.47 18.37 -12.81
N ARG A 198 -5.68 18.62 -13.88
CA ARG A 198 -4.66 19.69 -13.88
C ARG A 198 -5.23 21.10 -13.80
N LYS A 199 -6.45 21.32 -14.31
CA LYS A 199 -7.12 22.63 -14.24
C LYS A 199 -7.57 23.00 -12.82
N LEU A 200 -7.70 22.01 -11.95
CA LEU A 200 -8.29 22.14 -10.61
C LEU A 200 -7.29 21.83 -9.48
N CYS A 201 -6.04 21.50 -9.79
CA CYS A 201 -5.06 21.06 -8.78
C CYS A 201 -3.64 21.57 -9.04
N LEU A 202 -3.07 22.25 -8.04
CA LEU A 202 -1.63 22.47 -7.86
C LEU A 202 -0.94 21.29 -7.15
N PHE A 203 -1.68 20.23 -6.81
CA PHE A 203 -1.25 19.11 -5.96
C PHE A 203 -0.91 17.84 -6.76
N SER A 204 -0.36 16.84 -6.05
CA SER A 204 0.04 15.51 -6.52
C SER A 204 -1.07 14.81 -7.34
N PRO A 205 -0.72 13.99 -8.36
CA PRO A 205 -1.71 13.21 -9.08
C PRO A 205 -2.38 12.14 -8.21
N LEU A 206 -1.77 11.74 -7.08
CA LEU A 206 -2.32 10.76 -6.17
C LEU A 206 -2.66 11.40 -4.83
N SER A 207 -3.93 11.35 -4.48
CA SER A 207 -4.42 11.90 -3.21
C SER A 207 -5.14 10.83 -2.39
N VAL A 208 -5.00 10.91 -1.07
CA VAL A 208 -5.54 9.94 -0.13
C VAL A 208 -6.40 10.67 0.89
N GLY A 209 -7.59 10.13 1.18
CA GLY A 209 -8.50 10.76 2.14
C GLY A 209 -9.65 9.87 2.59
N TRP A 210 -10.49 10.43 3.45
CA TRP A 210 -11.68 9.79 3.99
C TRP A 210 -12.85 10.79 4.04
N PRO A 211 -14.10 10.40 3.71
CA PRO A 211 -15.24 11.31 3.84
C PRO A 211 -15.43 11.77 5.29
N ARG A 212 -15.72 13.06 5.52
CA ARG A 212 -16.02 13.54 6.89
C ARG A 212 -17.33 13.00 7.43
N ARG A 213 -18.26 12.68 6.51
CA ARG A 213 -19.57 12.12 6.80
C ARG A 213 -19.92 11.08 5.74
N ARG A 214 -20.68 10.06 6.15
CA ARG A 214 -21.17 8.96 5.29
C ARG A 214 -21.95 9.41 4.06
N THR A 215 -22.61 10.56 4.14
CA THR A 215 -23.42 11.12 3.05
C THR A 215 -22.61 12.06 2.15
N GLU A 216 -21.42 12.47 2.55
CA GLU A 216 -20.59 13.38 1.77
C GLU A 216 -19.84 12.63 0.67
N VAL A 217 -19.79 13.25 -0.51
CA VAL A 217 -18.91 12.86 -1.61
C VAL A 217 -17.53 13.50 -1.49
N LYS A 218 -17.39 14.57 -0.69
CA LYS A 218 -16.10 15.22 -0.47
C LYS A 218 -15.30 14.49 0.60
N LEU A 219 -14.02 14.28 0.33
CA LEU A 219 -13.05 13.76 1.28
C LEU A 219 -12.59 14.88 2.21
N GLY A 220 -12.50 14.57 3.50
CA GLY A 220 -11.84 15.39 4.49
C GLY A 220 -10.34 15.11 4.55
N SER A 221 -9.56 16.13 4.91
CA SER A 221 -8.13 16.00 5.25
C SER A 221 -7.32 15.24 4.21
N VAL A 222 -7.51 15.60 2.94
CA VAL A 222 -6.83 14.99 1.80
C VAL A 222 -5.32 15.26 1.87
N ARG A 223 -4.52 14.20 1.68
CA ARG A 223 -3.06 14.23 1.69
C ARG A 223 -2.49 13.59 0.43
N ARG A 224 -1.22 13.86 0.14
CA ARG A 224 -0.48 13.14 -0.90
C ARG A 224 -0.17 11.72 -0.43
N LEU A 225 0.01 10.78 -1.36
CA LEU A 225 0.32 9.39 -0.99
C LEU A 225 1.59 9.29 -0.13
N SER A 226 2.69 9.97 -0.52
CA SER A 226 3.92 9.98 0.27
C SER A 226 3.71 10.50 1.68
N GLN A 227 2.96 11.60 1.82
CA GLN A 227 2.67 12.21 3.12
C GLN A 227 1.89 11.27 4.03
N VAL A 228 0.95 10.49 3.51
CA VAL A 228 0.25 9.47 4.31
C VAL A 228 1.22 8.41 4.83
N ILE A 229 2.19 7.98 4.02
CA ILE A 229 3.16 6.95 4.41
C ILE A 229 4.17 7.52 5.43
N GLU A 230 4.59 8.79 5.26
CA GLU A 230 5.36 9.53 6.26
C GLU A 230 4.60 9.60 7.60
N ASP A 231 3.30 9.95 7.56
CA ASP A 231 2.43 10.04 8.73
C ASP A 231 2.13 8.67 9.38
N MET A 232 2.21 7.57 8.62
CA MET A 232 2.09 6.20 9.14
C MET A 232 3.29 5.83 10.00
N GLY A 233 4.50 6.17 9.57
CA GLY A 233 5.74 5.87 10.30
C GLY A 233 6.02 6.88 11.41
N LEU A 234 6.25 8.14 11.03
CA LEU A 234 6.83 9.16 11.93
C LEU A 234 5.81 9.74 12.90
N ALA A 235 4.69 10.24 12.38
CA ALA A 235 3.68 10.92 13.20
C ALA A 235 2.73 9.94 13.91
N ALA A 236 2.69 8.68 13.45
CA ALA A 236 1.72 7.68 13.88
C ALA A 236 0.26 8.22 13.87
N THR A 237 -0.11 9.02 12.87
CA THR A 237 -1.47 9.57 12.73
C THR A 237 -2.29 8.90 11.63
N GLN A 238 -1.67 8.12 10.75
CA GLN A 238 -2.36 7.36 9.68
C GLN A 238 -2.12 5.85 9.80
N GLY A 239 -3.11 5.06 9.36
CA GLY A 239 -3.07 3.60 9.48
C GLY A 239 -3.25 3.12 10.93
N LYS A 240 -3.70 1.87 11.07
CA LYS A 240 -3.96 1.25 12.37
C LYS A 240 -2.78 0.37 12.79
N PRO A 241 -2.35 0.44 14.06
CA PRO A 241 -1.34 -0.47 14.59
C PRO A 241 -1.69 -1.94 14.35
N VAL A 242 -0.70 -2.72 13.93
CA VAL A 242 -0.79 -4.17 13.75
C VAL A 242 -0.01 -4.80 14.91
N ILE A 243 -0.75 -5.28 15.91
CA ILE A 243 -0.23 -5.88 17.14
C ILE A 243 -0.42 -7.40 17.10
N ALA A 244 -0.25 -8.10 18.22
CA ALA A 244 -0.48 -9.54 18.28
C ALA A 244 -1.86 -9.94 17.71
N PRO A 245 -1.95 -10.94 16.80
CA PRO A 245 -3.20 -11.37 16.18
C PRO A 245 -4.32 -11.72 17.18
N SER A 246 -3.95 -12.27 18.34
CA SER A 246 -4.89 -12.64 19.41
C SER A 246 -5.53 -11.44 20.11
N ALA A 247 -4.94 -10.25 20.00
CA ALA A 247 -5.39 -9.05 20.71
C ALA A 247 -6.32 -8.15 19.88
N CYS A 248 -6.30 -8.25 18.55
CA CYS A 248 -7.05 -7.35 17.69
C CYS A 248 -7.44 -7.99 16.36
N GLU A 249 -8.74 -7.92 16.03
CA GLU A 249 -9.31 -8.46 14.79
C GLU A 249 -8.73 -7.82 13.52
N TRP A 250 -8.41 -6.53 13.56
CA TRP A 250 -7.66 -5.87 12.49
C TRP A 250 -6.29 -6.53 12.29
N SER A 251 -5.55 -6.74 13.38
CA SER A 251 -4.23 -7.34 13.30
C SER A 251 -4.33 -8.78 12.80
N ARG A 252 -5.28 -9.56 13.32
CA ARG A 252 -5.55 -10.92 12.82
C ARG A 252 -5.85 -10.93 11.32
N MET A 253 -6.70 -10.03 10.84
CA MET A 253 -6.99 -9.90 9.41
C MET A 253 -5.74 -9.55 8.60
N VAL A 254 -4.93 -8.61 9.05
CA VAL A 254 -3.67 -8.25 8.37
C VAL A 254 -2.72 -9.46 8.34
N TYR A 255 -2.53 -10.16 9.46
CA TYR A 255 -1.70 -11.37 9.49
C TYR A 255 -2.28 -12.52 8.68
N ASP A 256 -3.60 -12.67 8.57
CA ASP A 256 -4.22 -13.70 7.71
C ASP A 256 -4.03 -13.36 6.22
N LEU A 257 -4.06 -12.06 5.87
CA LEU A 257 -3.74 -11.56 4.53
C LEU A 257 -2.24 -11.71 4.19
N LEU A 258 -1.35 -11.55 5.17
CA LEU A 258 0.11 -11.65 5.01
C LEU A 258 0.67 -13.06 5.15
N GLY A 259 0.11 -13.88 6.05
CA GLY A 259 0.59 -15.22 6.42
C GLY A 259 0.47 -16.25 5.30
N LYS A 260 0.06 -15.81 4.10
CA LYS A 260 0.09 -16.58 2.86
C LYS A 260 1.21 -16.14 1.90
N TYR A 261 1.87 -15.01 2.16
CA TYR A 261 3.06 -14.46 1.47
C TYR A 261 4.30 -14.39 2.36
N GLU A 262 4.16 -14.54 3.69
CA GLU A 262 5.28 -14.56 4.62
C GLU A 262 6.04 -15.90 4.60
N LYS A 263 6.62 -16.21 3.43
CA LYS A 263 7.98 -16.76 3.38
C LYS A 263 8.90 -15.69 2.77
N PRO A 264 9.42 -14.74 3.56
CA PRO A 264 10.69 -14.15 3.19
C PRO A 264 11.75 -15.27 3.12
N PRO A 265 12.80 -15.13 2.28
CA PRO A 265 13.97 -15.97 2.43
C PRO A 265 14.42 -15.87 3.89
N SER A 266 14.41 -17.00 4.59
CA SER A 266 15.20 -17.32 5.78
C SER A 266 16.09 -16.16 6.26
N LEU A 267 15.91 -15.53 7.42
CA LEU A 267 16.02 -16.10 8.78
C LEU A 267 16.97 -17.30 8.94
N LEU A 268 17.93 -17.50 8.03
CA LEU A 268 19.06 -18.42 8.24
C LEU A 268 20.33 -17.61 8.11
N GLY A 269 21.01 -17.42 9.24
CA GLY A 269 22.31 -16.80 9.32
C GLY A 269 23.37 -17.60 8.57
N GLY A 270 23.51 -17.35 7.28
CA GLY A 270 24.62 -17.82 6.45
C GLY A 270 25.27 -16.64 5.72
N PRO A 271 26.58 -16.70 5.43
CA PRO A 271 27.28 -15.64 4.74
C PRO A 271 26.78 -15.50 3.29
N PRO A 272 26.88 -14.30 2.68
CA PRO A 272 26.38 -14.06 1.34
C PRO A 272 27.22 -14.84 0.32
N LEU A 273 26.57 -15.66 -0.50
CA LEU A 273 27.22 -16.36 -1.62
C LEU A 273 26.59 -15.95 -2.96
N PRO A 274 27.35 -16.09 -4.07
CA PRO A 274 27.34 -15.16 -5.18
C PRO A 274 26.27 -15.44 -6.25
N VAL A 275 25.96 -14.39 -6.99
CA VAL A 275 25.07 -14.31 -8.15
C VAL A 275 25.50 -15.27 -9.27
N PRO A 276 24.54 -15.84 -10.02
CA PRO A 276 24.70 -15.85 -11.49
C PRO A 276 23.44 -15.44 -12.27
N HIS A 277 23.72 -15.08 -13.53
CA HIS A 277 22.89 -14.43 -14.55
C HIS A 277 21.76 -15.27 -15.21
N ALA A 278 20.73 -14.54 -15.66
CA ALA A 278 20.02 -14.60 -16.97
C ALA A 278 19.00 -15.70 -17.38
N TYR A 279 17.95 -15.22 -18.08
CA TYR A 279 17.25 -15.73 -19.29
C TYR A 279 15.72 -15.97 -19.25
N ALA A 280 15.18 -16.00 -20.47
CA ALA A 280 13.82 -15.71 -20.94
C ALA A 280 12.76 -16.81 -20.75
N GLY A 281 11.48 -16.43 -20.84
CA GLY A 281 10.34 -17.32 -21.07
C GLY A 281 9.02 -16.56 -21.24
N HIS A 282 8.26 -16.88 -22.30
CA HIS A 282 6.90 -16.37 -22.54
C HIS A 282 5.85 -17.44 -22.21
N ARG A 283 4.92 -17.13 -21.30
CA ARG A 283 3.47 -17.34 -21.43
C ARG A 283 2.77 -16.52 -20.33
N ILE A 284 1.84 -15.65 -20.72
CA ILE A 284 1.18 -14.69 -19.82
C ILE A 284 -0.11 -15.30 -19.25
N HIS A 285 -0.18 -15.48 -17.92
CA HIS A 285 -1.34 -15.18 -17.06
C HIS A 285 -0.97 -15.37 -15.56
N ARG A 286 -1.35 -14.39 -14.73
CA ARG A 286 -0.90 -14.08 -13.33
C ARG A 286 0.46 -13.39 -13.27
N SER A 287 0.49 -12.16 -12.76
CA SER A 287 1.74 -11.39 -12.56
C SER A 287 1.94 -11.11 -11.08
N HIS A 288 2.90 -11.80 -10.46
CA HIS A 288 3.49 -11.40 -9.19
C HIS A 288 4.75 -10.59 -9.52
N ILE A 289 4.78 -9.33 -9.11
CA ILE A 289 5.96 -8.49 -9.24
C ILE A 289 6.50 -8.25 -7.84
N HIS A 290 7.64 -8.86 -7.52
CA HIS A 290 8.39 -8.64 -6.29
C HIS A 290 9.52 -7.65 -6.56
N HIS A 291 9.53 -6.55 -5.81
CA HIS A 291 10.57 -5.53 -5.90
C HIS A 291 11.08 -5.17 -4.52
N TYR A 292 12.40 -5.09 -4.40
CA TYR A 292 13.11 -4.67 -3.21
C TYR A 292 13.97 -3.46 -3.56
N SER A 293 13.84 -2.39 -2.77
CA SER A 293 14.72 -1.23 -2.87
C SER A 293 15.16 -0.77 -1.48
N SER A 294 16.36 -0.22 -1.39
CA SER A 294 16.89 0.34 -0.14
C SER A 294 17.49 1.72 -0.42
N PHE A 295 17.17 2.69 0.43
CA PHE A 295 17.77 4.02 0.41
C PHE A 295 18.48 4.30 1.74
N LEU A 296 19.68 4.87 1.65
CA LEU A 296 20.48 5.32 2.78
C LEU A 296 20.40 6.84 2.84
N SER A 297 19.80 7.38 3.90
CA SER A 297 19.93 8.79 4.23
C SER A 297 21.09 8.94 5.21
N LEU A 298 22.12 9.69 4.81
CA LEU A 298 23.25 10.21 5.61
C LEU A 298 23.54 9.53 6.97
N MET A 299 24.53 8.62 6.98
CA MET A 299 25.69 8.52 7.92
C MET A 299 26.11 7.11 8.37
N ASP A 300 27.42 7.03 8.63
CA ASP A 300 28.35 6.07 9.27
C ASP A 300 28.37 4.55 8.98
N ALA A 301 29.60 4.03 8.99
CA ALA A 301 30.04 2.74 8.46
C ALA A 301 29.70 1.49 9.31
N ASP A 302 29.09 1.68 10.48
CA ASP A 302 28.93 0.62 11.50
C ASP A 302 27.55 -0.07 11.51
N MET A 303 26.74 0.18 10.48
CA MET A 303 25.42 -0.45 10.35
C MET A 303 25.51 -1.83 9.67
N PRO A 304 24.70 -2.82 10.09
CA PRO A 304 24.74 -4.15 9.53
C PRO A 304 24.51 -4.13 8.01
N PRO A 305 25.26 -4.91 7.22
CA PRO A 305 25.06 -4.99 5.79
C PRO A 305 23.65 -5.50 5.52
N ILE A 306 22.86 -4.74 4.75
CA ILE A 306 21.62 -5.29 4.20
C ILE A 306 22.01 -6.28 3.11
N SER A 307 21.49 -7.49 3.24
CA SER A 307 21.68 -8.56 2.26
C SER A 307 21.37 -8.06 0.84
N PRO A 308 22.21 -8.36 -0.16
CA PRO A 308 21.90 -8.03 -1.54
C PRO A 308 20.60 -8.67 -2.01
N PHE A 309 19.94 -7.93 -2.88
CA PHE A 309 18.63 -8.15 -3.47
C PHE A 309 18.44 -9.57 -4.02
N THR A 310 17.29 -10.18 -3.69
CA THR A 310 16.81 -11.37 -4.40
C THR A 310 15.37 -11.14 -4.85
N THR A 311 15.14 -11.07 -6.15
CA THR A 311 13.80 -11.19 -6.74
C THR A 311 13.42 -12.66 -6.67
N VAL A 312 12.45 -13.01 -5.82
CA VAL A 312 11.88 -14.36 -5.79
C VAL A 312 10.58 -14.32 -6.59
N LEU A 313 10.49 -15.15 -7.63
CA LEU A 313 9.27 -15.42 -8.36
C LEU A 313 8.72 -16.75 -7.86
N TYR A 314 7.53 -16.75 -7.26
CA TYR A 314 6.83 -17.98 -6.93
C TYR A 314 5.77 -18.25 -8.00
N GLU A 315 5.92 -19.35 -8.74
CA GLU A 315 5.04 -19.68 -9.87
C GLU A 315 3.70 -20.33 -9.46
N ASP A 316 3.53 -20.67 -8.17
CA ASP A 316 2.34 -21.39 -7.67
C ASP A 316 1.73 -20.81 -6.38
N GLU A 317 1.95 -19.53 -6.09
CA GLU A 317 1.46 -18.92 -4.84
C GLU A 317 -0.06 -18.66 -4.82
N PRO A 318 -0.72 -18.83 -3.66
CA PRO A 318 -2.17 -18.68 -3.51
C PRO A 318 -2.63 -17.22 -3.58
N PRO A 319 -3.94 -16.95 -3.80
CA PRO A 319 -4.46 -15.58 -3.93
C PRO A 319 -4.42 -14.78 -2.61
N GLY A 320 -4.34 -13.45 -2.72
CA GLY A 320 -4.31 -12.51 -1.59
C GLY A 320 -4.14 -11.06 -2.06
N ILE A 321 -3.91 -10.13 -1.12
CA ILE A 321 -3.96 -8.68 -1.42
C ILE A 321 -2.62 -8.19 -1.98
N SER A 322 -2.67 -7.31 -2.98
CA SER A 322 -1.51 -6.50 -3.35
C SER A 322 -1.02 -5.73 -2.14
N PHE A 323 0.28 -5.71 -1.89
CA PHE A 323 0.84 -4.93 -0.78
C PHE A 323 2.11 -4.18 -1.14
N VAL A 324 2.35 -3.11 -0.39
CA VAL A 324 3.63 -2.40 -0.32
C VAL A 324 4.01 -2.34 1.16
N ARG A 325 5.18 -2.88 1.51
CA ARG A 325 5.73 -2.84 2.86
C ARG A 325 6.97 -1.98 2.86
N LEU A 326 6.93 -0.88 3.59
CA LEU A 326 8.11 -0.08 3.90
C LEU A 326 8.66 -0.54 5.26
N THR A 327 9.96 -0.76 5.34
CA THR A 327 10.67 -1.06 6.59
C THR A 327 11.66 0.05 6.88
N VAL A 328 11.54 0.67 8.05
CA VAL A 328 12.43 1.69 8.58
C VAL A 328 13.26 1.06 9.69
N TYR A 329 14.58 1.05 9.54
CA TYR A 329 15.52 0.61 10.57
C TYR A 329 15.99 1.83 11.34
N ARG A 330 15.75 1.83 12.65
CA ARG A 330 16.06 2.93 13.55
C ARG A 330 17.11 2.49 14.57
N GLU A 331 18.05 3.37 14.85
CA GLU A 331 18.82 3.33 16.09
C GLU A 331 17.86 3.59 17.25
N VAL A 332 17.46 2.53 17.94
CA VAL A 332 16.76 2.71 19.22
C VAL A 332 17.83 3.17 20.19
N ASP A 333 17.75 4.43 20.63
CA ASP A 333 18.52 4.88 21.77
C ASP A 333 18.29 3.87 22.89
N HIS A 334 19.34 3.13 23.26
CA HIS A 334 19.37 2.53 24.57
C HIS A 334 19.17 3.69 25.54
N ILE A 335 17.96 3.77 26.11
CA ILE A 335 17.66 4.61 27.26
C ILE A 335 18.78 4.30 28.25
N ARG A 336 19.74 5.22 28.36
CA ARG A 336 20.74 5.19 29.41
C ARG A 336 19.95 5.34 30.69
N GLY A 337 19.79 4.23 31.40
CA GLY A 337 19.17 4.17 32.72
C GLY A 337 19.92 4.99 33.75
#